data_AF-A0AAW6MEC6-F1
#
_entry.id   AF-A0AAW6MEC6-F1
#
_cell.length_a   1.000
_cell.length_b   1.000
_cell.length_c   1.000
_cell.angle_alpha   90.00
_cell.angle_beta   90.00
_cell.angle_gamma   90.00
#
_symmetry.space_group_name_H-M   'P 1'
#
loop_
_entity.id
_entity.type
_entity.pdbx_description
1 polymer ?
#
loop_
_entity_poly.entity_id
_entity_poly.type
_entity_poly.pdbx_seq_one_letter_code
_entity_poly.pdbx_strand_id
1 'polypeptide(L)' 'MKQLLIIPISGLLLFLVLGGCTSAERVTDNRRQDFTADWSFHLGDDSAASRPDYDDTAWRILNLPHDWAIEG' A
#
# COMPACT_ATOMS: atom_id res chain seq x y z
N MET A 1 47.48 31.02 -18.75
CA MET A 1 46.35 31.49 -17.89
C MET A 1 45.04 30.74 -18.15
N LYS A 2 44.68 30.42 -19.41
CA LYS A 2 43.42 29.69 -19.74
C LYS A 2 43.38 28.25 -19.22
N GLN A 3 44.50 27.52 -19.28
CA GLN A 3 44.61 26.12 -18.82
C GLN A 3 44.49 25.96 -17.30
N LEU A 4 44.83 27.00 -16.53
CA LEU A 4 44.81 27.00 -15.06
C LEU A 4 43.37 27.09 -14.50
N LEU A 5 42.43 27.62 -15.29
CA LEU A 5 41.01 27.71 -14.95
C LEU A 5 40.21 26.46 -15.34
N ILE A 6 40.70 25.65 -16.27
CA ILE A 6 39.98 24.47 -16.80
C ILE A 6 40.01 23.29 -15.81
N ILE A 7 41.11 23.13 -15.07
CA ILE A 7 41.32 22.04 -14.11
C ILE A 7 40.29 22.06 -12.95
N PRO A 8 40.03 23.19 -12.26
CA PRO A 8 39.02 23.22 -11.19
C PRO A 8 37.59 23.05 -11.72
N ILE A 9 37.31 23.54 -12.93
CA ILE A 9 36.00 23.39 -13.59
C ILE A 9 35.75 21.93 -13.95
N SER A 10 36.76 21.24 -14.48
CA SER A 10 36.69 19.80 -14.78
C SER A 10 36.53 18.95 -13.51
N GLY A 11 37.21 19.34 -12.42
CA GLY A 11 37.06 18.68 -11.12
C GLY A 11 35.67 18.85 -10.52
N LEU A 12 35.10 20.06 -10.61
CA LEU A 12 33.74 20.36 -10.15
C LEU A 12 32.68 19.61 -10.96
N LEU A 13 32.84 19.56 -12.29
CA LEU A 13 31.96 18.79 -13.18
C LEU A 13 32.00 17.29 -12.87
N LEU A 14 33.17 16.73 -12.60
CA LEU A 14 33.32 15.32 -12.25
C LEU A 14 32.68 14.99 -10.90
N PHE A 15 32.77 15.90 -9.92
CA PHE A 15 32.16 15.75 -8.60
C PHE A 15 30.62 15.77 -8.67
N LEU A 16 30.06 16.60 -9.56
CA LEU A 16 28.61 16.68 -9.79
C LEU A 16 28.05 15.42 -10.49
N VAL A 17 28.83 14.78 -11.36
CA VAL A 17 28.40 13.57 -12.09
C VAL A 17 28.41 12.33 -11.19
N LEU A 18 29.34 12.23 -10.24
CA LEU A 18 29.49 11.06 -9.37
C LEU A 18 28.62 11.11 -8.10
N GLY A 19 28.05 12.26 -7.74
CA GLY A 19 27.17 12.42 -6.57
C GLY A 19 25.71 12.00 -6.80
N GLY A 20 25.31 11.68 -8.04
CA GLY A 20 23.94 11.36 -8.42
C GLY A 20 23.54 9.90 -8.19
N CYS A 21 23.79 9.33 -7.01
CA CYS A 21 23.16 8.07 -6.63
C CYS A 21 21.70 8.34 -6.27
N THR A 22 20.81 8.30 -7.26
CA THR A 22 19.36 8.37 -7.01
C THR A 22 18.97 7.14 -6.20
N SER A 23 18.55 7.33 -4.96
CA SER A 23 17.97 6.26 -4.16
C SER A 23 16.76 5.69 -4.90
N ALA A 24 16.62 4.37 -4.97
CA ALA A 24 15.41 3.75 -5.49
C ALA A 24 14.25 4.14 -4.58
N GLU A 25 13.41 5.08 -5.03
CA GLU A 25 12.20 5.44 -4.32
C GLU A 25 11.27 4.23 -4.34
N ARG A 26 10.99 3.68 -3.16
CA ARG A 26 9.96 2.66 -3.04
C ARG A 26 8.63 3.37 -3.30
N VAL A 27 8.03 3.09 -4.44
CA VAL A 27 6.63 3.44 -4.68
C VAL A 27 5.80 2.65 -3.68
N THR A 28 5.50 3.25 -2.54
CA THR A 28 4.40 2.83 -1.69
C THR A 28 3.12 3.20 -2.43
N ASP A 29 2.43 2.21 -3.00
CA ASP A 29 1.09 2.41 -3.55
C ASP A 29 0.11 2.67 -2.40
N ASN A 30 0.06 3.93 -1.99
CA ASN A 30 -0.79 4.39 -0.88
C ASN A 30 -2.28 4.39 -1.23
N ARG A 31 -2.65 4.00 -2.46
CA ARG A 31 -4.06 3.82 -2.86
C ARG A 31 -4.58 2.44 -2.49
N ARG A 32 -3.69 1.47 -2.26
CA ARG A 32 -4.08 0.13 -1.82
C ARG A 32 -4.23 0.11 -0.30
N GLN A 33 -5.41 -0.29 0.15
CA GLN A 33 -5.70 -0.51 1.56
C GLN A 33 -6.03 -1.98 1.78
N ASP A 34 -5.65 -2.49 2.95
CA ASP A 34 -6.13 -3.78 3.41
C ASP A 34 -7.61 -3.66 3.76
N PHE A 35 -8.42 -4.58 3.22
CA PHE A 35 -9.88 -4.59 3.36
C PHE A 35 -10.36 -5.95 3.85
N THR A 36 -9.53 -6.61 4.65
CA THR A 36 -9.81 -7.96 5.17
C THR A 36 -10.39 -7.96 6.57
N ALA A 37 -10.19 -6.91 7.36
CA ALA A 37 -10.55 -6.90 8.77
C ALA A 37 -12.04 -6.62 9.03
N ASP A 38 -12.52 -7.09 10.17
CA ASP A 38 -13.77 -6.67 10.84
C ASP A 38 -15.06 -6.84 10.03
N TRP A 39 -15.16 -7.94 9.28
CA TRP A 39 -16.38 -8.29 8.55
C TRP A 39 -17.42 -8.96 9.48
N SER A 40 -18.66 -8.47 9.44
CA SER A 40 -19.83 -9.18 9.98
C SER A 40 -20.21 -10.37 9.10
N PHE A 41 -20.34 -11.55 9.68
CA PHE A 41 -20.75 -12.77 8.98
C PHE A 41 -21.90 -13.51 9.70
N HIS A 42 -22.83 -14.03 8.91
CA HIS A 42 -23.85 -14.98 9.35
C HIS A 42 -24.08 -16.04 8.28
N LEU A 43 -24.10 -17.32 8.68
CA LEU A 43 -24.46 -18.41 7.77
C LEU A 43 -25.99 -18.59 7.78
N GLY A 44 -26.65 -17.97 6.81
CA GLY A 44 -28.10 -17.99 6.67
C GLY A 44 -28.55 -17.21 5.44
N ASP A 45 -29.85 -17.24 5.15
CA ASP A 45 -30.47 -16.49 4.05
C ASP A 45 -31.51 -15.53 4.62
N ASP A 46 -31.14 -14.24 4.67
CA ASP A 46 -32.05 -13.15 5.01
C ASP A 46 -32.02 -12.09 3.89
N SER A 47 -33.12 -12.01 3.13
CA SER A 47 -33.27 -11.06 2.02
C SER A 47 -33.12 -9.58 2.44
N ALA A 48 -33.36 -9.25 3.71
CA ALA A 48 -33.25 -7.89 4.23
C ALA A 48 -31.80 -7.50 4.55
N ALA A 49 -30.86 -8.45 4.66
CA ALA A 49 -29.46 -8.19 5.03
C ALA A 49 -28.67 -7.34 4.00
N SER A 50 -29.26 -7.09 2.82
CA SER A 50 -28.72 -6.13 1.85
C SER A 50 -28.96 -4.66 2.21
N ARG A 51 -29.86 -4.39 3.16
CA ARG A 51 -30.23 -3.03 3.55
C ARG A 51 -29.13 -2.39 4.41
N PRO A 52 -28.83 -1.10 4.23
CA PRO A 52 -27.82 -0.40 5.02
C PRO A 52 -28.23 -0.19 6.49
N ASP A 53 -29.51 -0.32 6.80
CA ASP A 53 -30.07 -0.20 8.15
C ASP A 53 -30.43 -1.55 8.79
N TYR A 54 -29.93 -2.66 8.23
CA TYR A 54 -30.11 -4.00 8.80
C TYR A 54 -29.36 -4.13 10.14
N ASP A 55 -29.99 -4.78 11.12
CA ASP A 55 -29.38 -5.06 12.42
C ASP A 55 -28.54 -6.35 12.34
N ASP A 56 -27.22 -6.18 12.16
CA ASP A 56 -26.24 -7.26 12.14
C ASP A 56 -25.55 -7.47 13.50
N THR A 57 -26.04 -6.89 14.59
CA THR A 57 -25.37 -6.92 15.91
C THR A 57 -25.17 -8.33 16.49
N ALA A 58 -25.95 -9.31 16.04
CA ALA A 58 -25.82 -10.72 16.43
C ALA A 58 -24.84 -11.52 15.55
N TRP A 59 -24.29 -10.93 14.49
CA TRP A 59 -23.39 -11.60 13.56
C TRP A 59 -21.99 -11.73 14.16
N ARG A 60 -21.25 -12.76 13.74
CA ARG A 60 -19.87 -12.92 14.20
C ARG A 60 -18.97 -11.96 13.42
N ILE A 61 -17.97 -11.39 14.11
CA ILE A 61 -16.93 -10.59 13.47
C ILE A 61 -15.75 -11.48 13.11
N LEU A 62 -15.25 -11.38 11.88
CA LEU A 62 -14.12 -12.15 11.37
C LEU A 62 -13.29 -11.39 10.34
N ASN A 63 -12.15 -11.96 9.94
CA ASN A 63 -11.31 -11.41 8.87
C ASN A 63 -11.32 -12.30 7.62
N LEU A 64 -11.18 -11.70 6.45
CA LEU A 64 -11.00 -12.39 5.17
C LEU A 64 -9.53 -12.81 4.95
N PRO A 65 -9.26 -13.82 4.10
CA PRO A 65 -10.22 -14.74 3.49
C PRO A 65 -10.80 -15.71 4.53
N HIS A 66 -12.08 -16.02 4.38
CA HIS A 66 -12.77 -16.98 5.25
C HIS A 66 -13.58 -17.97 4.42
N ASP A 67 -13.44 -19.26 4.73
CA ASP A 67 -14.19 -20.35 4.10
C ASP A 67 -15.15 -20.94 5.14
N TRP A 68 -16.45 -20.76 4.92
CA TRP A 68 -17.48 -21.24 5.82
C TRP A 68 -17.68 -22.75 5.73
N ALA A 69 -17.31 -23.38 4.60
CA ALA A 69 -17.60 -24.80 4.35
C ALA A 69 -16.70 -25.73 5.16
N ILE A 70 -15.58 -25.23 5.71
CA ILE A 70 -14.67 -25.99 6.57
C ILE A 70 -15.01 -25.89 8.07
N GLU A 71 -15.99 -25.06 8.44
CA GLU A 71 -16.42 -24.91 9.84
C GLU A 71 -17.41 -26.00 10.29
N GLY A 72 -17.88 -26.85 9.36
CA GLY A 72 -18.91 -27.89 9.56
C GLY A 72 -18.44 -29.31 9.27
#